data_AF-A0A2G5VTS8-F1
#
_entry.id   AF-A0A2G5VTS8-F1
#
_cell.length_a   1.000
_cell.length_b   1.000
_cell.length_c   1.000
_cell.angle_alpha   90.00
_cell.angle_beta   90.00
_cell.angle_gamma   90.00
#
_symmetry.space_group_name_H-M   'P 1'
#
loop_
_entity.id
_entity.type
_entity.pdbx_description
1 polymer ?
#
loop_
_entity_poly.entity_id
_entity_poly.type
_entity_poly.pdbx_seq_one_letter_code
_entity_poly.pdbx_strand_id
1 'polypeptide(L)'
;MNGVIEADTVELENPCFAPPDAWSPKCQNIRIQSWTPTPNLVPWVQKTLENSRDLKVLDIKGHGNFVKIGEMIHGATISESLKLSDDTNLTDEDFEKIGAMDLFLCSLKITVEAVKKRLEQFLKNGKTTDEFRMYIPQPSPNFDSKKELFPKNWILKRCKREEEDVGEYFGKIVGGFENVHGIQDPREINTRHFGDTIMIYCAIWKKSNDPCILYPFK
;
A
#
# COMPACT_ATOMS: atom_id res chain seq x y z
N MET A 1 24.63 -25.94 -14.42
CA MET A 1 24.33 -24.90 -15.42
C MET A 1 24.19 -23.59 -14.67
N ASN A 2 25.10 -22.64 -14.90
CA ASN A 2 25.04 -21.30 -14.32
C ASN A 2 24.31 -20.40 -15.33
N GLY A 3 22.99 -20.39 -15.26
CA GLY A 3 22.16 -19.52 -16.10
C GLY A 3 21.70 -18.33 -15.28
N VAL A 4 22.12 -17.12 -15.66
CA VAL A 4 21.48 -15.90 -15.17
C VAL A 4 20.11 -15.83 -15.83
N ILE A 5 19.05 -15.72 -15.03
CA ILE A 5 17.70 -15.48 -15.53
C ILE A 5 17.55 -13.97 -15.68
N GLU A 6 17.50 -13.50 -16.92
CA GLU A 6 17.15 -12.12 -17.23
C GLU A 6 15.66 -12.08 -17.56
N ALA A 7 14.89 -11.40 -16.70
CA ALA A 7 13.45 -11.25 -16.87
C ALA A 7 13.03 -9.89 -16.31
N ASP A 8 12.10 -9.22 -16.99
CA ASP A 8 11.57 -7.94 -16.50
C ASP A 8 10.79 -8.14 -15.20
N THR A 9 10.08 -9.25 -15.09
CA THR A 9 9.25 -9.62 -13.94
C THR A 9 9.52 -11.05 -13.52
N VAL A 10 9.69 -11.25 -12.22
CA VAL A 10 9.69 -12.55 -11.56
C VAL A 10 8.42 -12.66 -10.73
N GLU A 11 7.65 -13.71 -10.97
CA GLU A 11 6.45 -14.02 -10.19
C GLU A 11 6.60 -15.40 -9.55
N LEU A 12 6.34 -15.48 -8.23
CA LEU A 12 6.37 -16.72 -7.46
C LEU A 12 5.02 -16.91 -6.77
N GLU A 13 4.44 -18.08 -6.93
CA GLU A 13 3.20 -18.46 -6.28
C GLU A 13 3.45 -19.62 -5.32
N ASN A 14 3.01 -19.45 -4.07
CA ASN A 14 3.11 -20.39 -2.96
C ASN A 14 4.48 -21.09 -2.88
N PRO A 15 5.59 -20.36 -2.59
CA PRO A 15 6.92 -20.94 -2.56
C PRO A 15 7.03 -22.02 -1.48
N CYS A 16 6.88 -23.28 -1.89
CA CYS A 16 6.81 -24.44 -0.99
C CYS A 16 8.16 -25.14 -0.76
N PHE A 17 9.21 -24.68 -1.44
CA PHE A 17 10.59 -25.14 -1.29
C PHE A 17 11.53 -23.93 -1.19
N ALA A 18 12.76 -24.13 -0.72
CA ALA A 18 13.77 -23.08 -0.62
C ALA A 18 14.27 -22.63 -2.01
N PRO A 19 14.69 -21.37 -2.20
CA PRO A 19 15.29 -20.94 -3.46
C PRO A 19 16.53 -21.79 -3.78
N PRO A 20 16.70 -22.27 -5.02
CA PRO A 20 17.91 -22.96 -5.43
C PRO A 20 19.15 -22.07 -5.24
N ASP A 21 20.30 -22.65 -4.90
CA ASP A 21 21.54 -21.87 -4.68
C ASP A 21 21.93 -21.02 -5.90
N ALA A 22 21.68 -21.56 -7.10
CA ALA A 22 21.92 -20.91 -8.39
C ALA A 22 20.90 -19.82 -8.76
N TRP A 23 19.87 -19.60 -7.94
CA TRP A 23 18.86 -18.56 -8.17
C TRP A 23 19.51 -17.17 -8.15
N SER A 24 19.54 -16.52 -9.31
CA SER A 24 20.17 -15.22 -9.53
C SER A 24 19.40 -14.40 -10.57
N PRO A 25 18.11 -14.11 -10.34
CA PRO A 25 17.33 -13.34 -11.29
C PRO A 25 17.81 -11.88 -11.32
N LYS A 26 18.01 -11.35 -12.52
CA LYS A 26 18.08 -9.90 -12.74
C LYS A 26 16.71 -9.43 -13.18
N CYS A 27 16.02 -8.71 -12.31
CA CYS A 27 14.68 -8.21 -12.56
C CYS A 27 14.41 -6.88 -11.85
N GLN A 28 13.48 -6.10 -12.39
CA GLN A 28 13.00 -4.84 -11.80
C GLN A 28 11.66 -5.00 -11.09
N ASN A 29 10.93 -6.09 -11.37
CA ASN A 29 9.61 -6.34 -10.81
C ASN A 29 9.59 -7.71 -10.15
N ILE A 30 9.26 -7.74 -8.86
CA ILE A 30 9.13 -8.96 -8.07
C ILE A 30 7.71 -9.03 -7.55
N ARG A 31 7.03 -10.14 -7.83
CA ARG A 31 5.73 -10.46 -7.24
C ARG A 31 5.78 -11.82 -6.57
N ILE A 32 5.39 -11.89 -5.30
CA ILE A 32 5.35 -13.15 -4.56
C ILE A 32 4.00 -13.26 -3.87
N GLN A 33 3.28 -14.34 -4.15
CA GLN A 33 2.03 -14.66 -3.48
C GLN A 33 2.24 -15.90 -2.64
N SER A 34 1.91 -15.83 -1.36
CA SER A 34 2.10 -16.89 -0.38
C SER A 34 0.81 -17.11 0.40
N TRP A 35 -0.22 -17.65 -0.26
CA TRP A 35 -1.54 -17.85 0.32
C TRP A 35 -1.58 -18.96 1.37
N THR A 36 -0.58 -19.84 1.37
CA THR A 36 -0.36 -20.82 2.43
C THR A 36 0.84 -20.43 3.27
N PRO A 37 0.78 -20.53 4.62
CA PRO A 37 1.95 -20.30 5.47
C PRO A 37 3.12 -21.19 5.03
N THR A 38 4.26 -20.55 4.73
CA THR A 38 5.48 -21.23 4.29
C THR A 38 6.70 -20.60 4.96
N PRO A 39 7.66 -21.41 5.45
CA PRO A 39 8.91 -20.88 5.97
C PRO A 39 9.81 -20.31 4.86
N ASN A 40 9.52 -20.62 3.59
CA ASN A 40 10.40 -20.30 2.47
C ASN A 40 10.19 -18.89 1.91
N LEU A 41 9.12 -18.17 2.29
CA LEU A 41 8.85 -16.82 1.78
C LEU A 41 10.06 -15.90 2.01
N VAL A 42 10.54 -15.85 3.25
CA VAL A 42 11.67 -14.99 3.64
C VAL A 42 12.95 -15.36 2.87
N PRO A 43 13.38 -16.64 2.80
CA PRO A 43 14.50 -17.05 1.93
C PRO A 43 14.37 -16.60 0.47
N TRP A 44 13.18 -16.74 -0.14
CA TRP A 44 12.95 -16.30 -1.52
C TRP A 44 13.09 -14.79 -1.69
N VAL A 45 12.52 -14.02 -0.76
CA VAL A 45 12.64 -12.55 -0.75
C VAL A 45 14.10 -12.15 -0.60
N GLN A 46 14.79 -12.72 0.39
CA GLN A 46 16.20 -12.43 0.67
C GLN A 46 17.07 -12.69 -0.57
N LYS A 47 17.00 -13.91 -1.12
CA LYS A 47 17.82 -14.31 -2.28
C LYS A 47 17.53 -13.43 -3.50
N THR A 48 16.30 -12.97 -3.67
CA THR A 48 15.95 -12.08 -4.78
C THR A 48 16.48 -10.66 -4.56
N LEU A 49 16.35 -10.10 -3.34
CA LEU A 49 16.87 -8.77 -2.99
C LEU A 49 18.40 -8.70 -2.91
N GLU A 50 19.09 -9.82 -2.66
CA GLU A 50 20.55 -9.91 -2.78
C GLU A 50 21.03 -9.67 -4.23
N ASN A 51 20.21 -10.01 -5.22
CA ASN A 51 20.55 -9.87 -6.64
C ASN A 51 20.03 -8.56 -7.26
N SER A 52 18.97 -7.97 -6.68
CA SER A 52 18.36 -6.74 -7.20
C SER A 52 17.89 -5.84 -6.06
N ARG A 53 18.55 -4.69 -5.90
CA ARG A 53 18.20 -3.65 -4.91
C ARG A 53 17.49 -2.44 -5.52
N ASP A 54 17.58 -2.27 -6.84
CA ASP A 54 16.93 -1.19 -7.57
C ASP A 54 15.70 -1.72 -8.32
N LEU A 55 14.56 -1.69 -7.64
CA LEU A 55 13.29 -2.22 -8.12
C LEU A 55 12.35 -1.11 -8.57
N LYS A 56 11.51 -1.45 -9.55
CA LYS A 56 10.30 -0.70 -9.86
C LYS A 56 9.15 -1.18 -8.99
N VAL A 57 8.95 -2.49 -8.93
CA VAL A 57 7.81 -3.10 -8.23
C VAL A 57 8.29 -4.18 -7.26
N LEU A 58 7.82 -4.08 -6.02
CA LEU A 58 7.86 -5.16 -5.04
C LEU A 58 6.44 -5.41 -4.53
N ASP A 59 5.87 -6.56 -4.85
CA ASP A 59 4.52 -6.94 -4.44
C ASP A 59 4.55 -8.32 -3.76
N ILE A 60 4.42 -8.35 -2.43
CA ILE A 60 4.41 -9.58 -1.63
C ILE A 60 3.09 -9.66 -0.86
N LYS A 61 2.32 -10.71 -1.15
CA LYS A 61 1.01 -10.95 -0.54
C LYS A 61 0.91 -12.30 0.14
N GLY A 62 0.03 -12.39 1.14
CA GLY A 62 -0.32 -13.63 1.82
C GLY A 62 0.26 -13.71 3.23
N HIS A 63 0.65 -14.92 3.64
CA HIS A 63 1.12 -15.23 4.99
C HIS A 63 2.64 -15.45 5.02
N GLY A 64 3.29 -14.88 6.03
CA GLY A 64 4.70 -15.08 6.31
C GLY A 64 5.23 -14.09 7.32
N ASN A 65 6.56 -14.03 7.47
CA ASN A 65 7.20 -13.11 8.40
C ASN A 65 7.52 -11.78 7.68
N PHE A 66 6.55 -10.88 7.65
CA PHE A 66 6.68 -9.58 7.00
C PHE A 66 7.56 -8.59 7.77
N VAL A 67 7.73 -8.78 9.08
CA VAL A 67 8.70 -8.01 9.88
C VAL A 67 10.12 -8.20 9.33
N LYS A 68 10.53 -9.44 9.07
CA LYS A 68 11.84 -9.72 8.43
C LYS A 68 11.92 -9.18 7.01
N ILE A 69 10.83 -9.21 6.26
CA ILE A 69 10.79 -8.63 4.90
C ILE A 69 10.97 -7.10 4.97
N GLY A 70 10.34 -6.44 5.95
CA GLY A 70 10.51 -5.01 6.22
C GLY A 70 11.96 -4.64 6.49
N GLU A 71 12.68 -5.43 7.29
CA GLU A 71 14.12 -5.25 7.54
C GLU A 71 14.96 -5.42 6.26
N MET A 72 14.58 -6.34 5.37
CA MET A 72 15.32 -6.62 4.14
C MET A 72 15.20 -5.52 3.08
N ILE A 73 14.07 -4.82 3.04
CA ILE A 73 13.85 -3.75 2.07
C ILE A 73 14.55 -2.44 2.47
N HIS A 74 15.13 -2.36 3.67
CA HIS A 74 16.02 -1.26 4.03
C HIS A 74 17.18 -1.16 3.03
N GLY A 75 17.36 0.03 2.46
CA GLY A 75 18.38 0.29 1.45
C GLY A 75 18.06 -0.23 0.04
N ALA A 76 16.89 -0.83 -0.19
CA ALA A 76 16.40 -1.06 -1.54
C ALA A 76 15.71 0.21 -2.08
N THR A 77 15.97 0.55 -3.34
CA THR A 77 15.24 1.59 -4.05
C THR A 77 14.02 0.95 -4.69
N ILE A 78 12.81 1.37 -4.29
CA ILE A 78 11.55 0.93 -4.91
C ILE A 78 10.83 2.15 -5.45
N SER A 79 10.73 2.25 -6.78
CA SER A 79 10.41 3.50 -7.47
C SER A 79 8.97 3.64 -7.93
N GLU A 80 8.24 2.54 -8.17
CA GLU A 80 6.87 2.60 -8.71
C GLU A 80 5.83 2.07 -7.72
N SER A 81 5.96 0.83 -7.26
CA SER A 81 4.97 0.18 -6.40
C SER A 81 5.61 -0.65 -5.28
N LEU A 82 5.12 -0.48 -4.06
CA LEU A 82 5.47 -1.31 -2.90
C LEU A 82 4.20 -1.82 -2.22
N LYS A 83 4.00 -3.15 -2.25
CA LYS A 83 2.84 -3.82 -1.67
C LYS A 83 3.31 -4.95 -0.78
N LEU A 84 3.07 -4.83 0.52
CA LEU A 84 3.39 -5.81 1.56
C LEU A 84 2.14 -5.99 2.42
N SER A 85 1.50 -7.16 2.34
CA SER A 85 0.14 -7.35 2.84
C SER A 85 -0.01 -7.53 4.36
N ASP A 86 1.08 -7.57 5.12
CA ASP A 86 1.07 -7.85 6.57
C ASP A 86 2.08 -6.95 7.29
N ASP A 87 2.09 -6.96 8.63
CA ASP A 87 2.90 -6.05 9.45
C ASP A 87 4.40 -6.13 9.12
N THR A 88 4.92 -5.02 8.63
CA THR A 88 6.30 -4.85 8.17
C THR A 88 7.22 -4.27 9.23
N ASN A 89 6.66 -3.78 10.36
CA ASN A 89 7.43 -3.12 11.42
C ASN A 89 8.24 -1.88 10.96
N LEU A 90 7.91 -1.31 9.80
CA LEU A 90 8.55 -0.10 9.28
C LEU A 90 8.25 1.10 10.18
N THR A 91 9.24 1.96 10.38
CA THR A 91 9.09 3.19 11.16
C THR A 91 8.71 4.38 10.28
N ASP A 92 8.38 5.51 10.89
CA ASP A 92 8.18 6.79 10.18
C ASP A 92 9.40 7.17 9.32
N GLU A 93 10.62 6.97 9.84
CA GLU A 93 11.87 7.25 9.12
C GLU A 93 12.07 6.36 7.89
N ASP A 94 11.65 5.10 7.98
CA ASP A 94 11.69 4.18 6.84
C ASP A 94 10.65 4.58 5.80
N PHE A 95 9.45 4.92 6.26
CA PHE A 95 8.33 5.32 5.42
C PHE A 95 8.63 6.58 4.60
N GLU A 96 9.31 7.56 5.20
CA GLU A 96 9.75 8.80 4.52
C GLU A 96 10.75 8.53 3.38
N LYS A 97 11.53 7.44 3.44
CA LYS A 97 12.54 7.07 2.42
C LYS A 97 11.96 6.32 1.22
N ILE A 98 10.73 5.82 1.31
CA ILE A 98 10.09 5.07 0.22
C ILE A 98 9.86 6.00 -0.96
N GLY A 99 10.30 5.62 -2.17
CA GLY A 99 10.10 6.39 -3.39
C GLY A 99 8.72 6.18 -4.04
N ALA A 100 8.20 4.95 -3.98
CA ALA A 100 6.94 4.55 -4.61
C ALA A 100 5.71 5.28 -4.06
N MET A 101 4.80 5.71 -4.96
CA MET A 101 3.50 6.29 -4.59
C MET A 101 2.37 5.26 -4.59
N ASP A 102 2.47 4.18 -5.36
CA ASP A 102 1.55 3.04 -5.27
C ASP A 102 1.94 2.16 -4.08
N LEU A 103 1.17 2.23 -3.00
CA LEU A 103 1.48 1.66 -1.70
C LEU A 103 0.33 0.80 -1.20
N PHE A 104 0.68 -0.41 -0.75
CA PHE A 104 -0.15 -1.20 0.15
C PHE A 104 0.73 -1.71 1.29
N LEU A 105 0.64 -1.12 2.48
CA LEU A 105 1.47 -1.50 3.62
C LEU A 105 0.65 -1.66 4.90
N CYS A 106 1.11 -2.54 5.77
CA CYS A 106 0.74 -2.58 7.17
C CYS A 106 2.01 -2.34 8.01
N SER A 107 1.94 -1.43 8.98
CA SER A 107 2.98 -1.29 9.99
C SER A 107 2.41 -0.76 11.29
N LEU A 108 2.67 -1.46 12.39
CA LEU A 108 2.28 -1.03 13.72
C LEU A 108 3.20 0.04 14.34
N LYS A 109 4.19 0.53 13.60
CA LYS A 109 5.13 1.57 14.04
C LYS A 109 5.02 2.89 13.28
N ILE A 110 4.23 2.93 12.21
CA ILE A 110 3.98 4.16 11.47
C ILE A 110 2.90 4.97 12.18
N THR A 111 3.19 6.25 12.41
CA THR A 111 2.26 7.18 13.07
C THR A 111 1.29 7.82 12.08
N VAL A 112 0.17 8.33 12.60
CA VAL A 112 -0.78 9.10 11.80
C VAL A 112 -0.15 10.35 11.20
N GLU A 113 0.81 10.99 11.87
CA GLU A 113 1.49 12.18 11.36
C GLU A 113 2.35 11.87 10.13
N ALA A 114 3.03 10.71 10.12
CA ALA A 114 3.75 10.26 8.94
C ALA A 114 2.80 9.91 7.78
N VAL A 115 1.65 9.28 8.07
CA VAL A 115 0.61 9.00 7.07
C VAL A 115 0.05 10.29 6.47
N LYS A 116 -0.19 11.35 7.26
CA LYS A 116 -0.63 12.67 6.74
C LYS A 116 0.32 13.23 5.70
N LYS A 117 1.61 13.34 6.07
CA LYS A 117 2.65 13.84 5.18
C LYS A 117 2.73 13.00 3.92
N ARG A 118 2.63 11.68 4.04
CA ARG A 118 2.69 10.78 2.89
C ARG A 118 1.46 10.89 2.00
N LEU A 119 0.27 11.04 2.56
CA LEU A 119 -0.95 11.23 1.79
C LEU A 119 -0.91 12.54 1.00
N GLU A 120 -0.37 13.62 1.58
CA GLU A 120 -0.09 14.86 0.84
C GLU A 120 0.89 14.63 -0.33
N GLN A 121 1.98 13.89 -0.08
CA GLN A 121 2.94 13.52 -1.13
C GLN A 121 2.29 12.67 -2.23
N PHE A 122 1.40 11.73 -1.85
CA PHE A 122 0.66 10.90 -2.80
C PHE A 122 -0.29 11.75 -3.66
N LEU A 123 -1.03 12.70 -3.09
CA LEU A 123 -1.87 13.60 -3.87
C LEU A 123 -1.04 14.47 -4.82
N LYS A 124 0.15 14.88 -4.40
CA LYS A 124 1.06 15.72 -5.19
C LYS A 124 1.75 14.94 -6.32
N ASN A 125 2.19 13.71 -6.08
CA ASN A 125 3.09 12.98 -6.98
C ASN A 125 2.49 11.68 -7.55
N GLY A 126 1.34 11.23 -7.05
CA GLY A 126 0.70 9.99 -7.50
C GLY A 126 0.14 10.11 -8.91
N LYS A 127 0.23 9.02 -9.67
CA LYS A 127 -0.31 8.85 -11.02
C LYS A 127 -1.73 8.30 -10.98
N THR A 128 -2.36 8.18 -12.14
CA THR A 128 -3.76 7.75 -12.26
C THR A 128 -4.03 6.31 -11.85
N THR A 129 -2.98 5.49 -11.85
CA THR A 129 -3.02 4.05 -11.51
C THR A 129 -2.65 3.77 -10.07
N ASP A 130 -2.10 4.75 -9.37
CA ASP A 130 -1.51 4.53 -8.05
C ASP A 130 -2.62 4.46 -6.99
N GLU A 131 -2.41 3.59 -6.01
CA GLU A 131 -3.27 3.43 -4.85
C GLU A 131 -2.45 3.73 -3.59
N PHE A 132 -3.06 4.42 -2.64
CA PHE A 132 -2.49 4.57 -1.30
C PHE A 132 -3.35 3.78 -0.33
N ARG A 133 -2.84 2.65 0.18
CA ARG A 133 -3.51 1.83 1.19
C ARG A 133 -2.57 1.54 2.35
N MET A 134 -2.95 2.00 3.54
CA MET A 134 -2.14 1.84 4.74
C MET A 134 -2.98 1.26 5.87
N TYR A 135 -2.36 0.39 6.67
CA TYR A 135 -2.86 -0.05 7.97
C TYR A 135 -1.86 0.38 9.03
N ILE A 136 -2.30 1.19 9.98
CA ILE A 136 -1.47 1.72 11.08
C ILE A 136 -2.20 1.56 12.42
N PRO A 137 -1.52 1.69 13.57
CA PRO A 137 -2.19 1.68 14.86
C PRO A 137 -3.22 2.80 14.95
N GLN A 138 -4.35 2.50 15.59
CA GLN A 138 -5.33 3.52 15.92
C GLN A 138 -4.72 4.49 16.95
N PRO A 139 -4.61 5.81 16.65
CA PRO A 139 -3.92 6.74 17.54
C PRO A 139 -4.59 6.93 18.89
N SER A 140 -5.93 6.88 18.93
CA SER A 140 -6.72 6.95 20.16
C SER A 140 -8.11 6.32 19.99
N PRO A 141 -8.79 5.89 21.07
CA PRO A 141 -10.12 5.26 20.99
C PRO A 141 -11.20 6.10 20.31
N ASN A 142 -11.06 7.43 20.31
CA ASN A 142 -12.04 8.37 19.76
C ASN A 142 -11.53 9.11 18.51
N PHE A 143 -10.55 8.52 17.83
CA PHE A 143 -9.93 9.11 16.64
C PHE A 143 -10.99 9.45 15.57
N ASP A 144 -11.02 10.71 15.13
CA ASP A 144 -11.90 11.21 14.08
C ASP A 144 -11.08 11.49 12.82
N SER A 145 -11.16 10.58 11.85
CA SER A 145 -10.40 10.68 10.59
C SER A 145 -10.59 12.02 9.91
N LYS A 146 -11.81 12.58 9.92
CA LYS A 146 -12.08 13.83 9.22
C LYS A 146 -11.37 15.01 9.88
N LYS A 147 -11.37 15.06 11.22
CA LYS A 147 -10.76 16.16 11.99
C LYS A 147 -9.27 16.00 12.13
N GLU A 148 -8.80 14.76 12.24
CA GLU A 148 -7.46 14.46 12.67
C GLU A 148 -6.56 13.98 11.55
N LEU A 149 -7.04 13.43 10.42
CA LEU A 149 -6.19 12.97 9.31
C LEU A 149 -6.06 13.99 8.18
N PHE A 150 -7.13 14.73 7.85
CA PHE A 150 -7.14 15.53 6.62
C PHE A 150 -6.77 17.00 6.85
N PRO A 151 -5.87 17.57 6.01
CA PRO A 151 -5.60 19.01 6.00
C PRO A 151 -6.86 19.86 5.76
N LYS A 152 -6.94 21.01 6.44
CA LYS A 152 -8.12 21.91 6.38
C LYS A 152 -8.34 22.56 5.02
N ASN A 153 -7.29 22.68 4.21
CA ASN A 153 -7.35 23.25 2.87
C ASN A 153 -7.95 22.28 1.83
N TRP A 154 -8.07 20.99 2.15
CA TRP A 154 -8.68 20.04 1.24
C TRP A 154 -10.20 20.20 1.18
N ILE A 155 -10.73 20.12 -0.04
CA ILE A 155 -12.17 20.19 -0.27
C ILE A 155 -12.70 18.75 -0.25
N LEU A 156 -13.33 18.40 0.87
CA LEU A 156 -13.86 17.06 1.13
C LEU A 156 -15.37 16.99 0.88
N LYS A 157 -15.81 16.01 0.07
CA LYS A 157 -17.22 15.70 -0.17
C LYS A 157 -17.56 14.32 0.37
N ARG A 158 -18.32 14.27 1.46
CA ARG A 158 -18.78 13.01 2.07
C ARG A 158 -19.70 12.26 1.09
N CYS A 159 -19.54 10.96 1.01
CA CYS A 159 -20.47 10.07 0.30
C CYS A 159 -21.29 9.32 1.35
N LYS A 160 -22.61 9.20 1.14
CA LYS A 160 -23.45 8.44 2.07
C LYS A 160 -23.08 6.96 1.99
N ARG A 161 -22.93 6.33 3.14
CA ARG A 161 -22.76 4.89 3.32
C ARG A 161 -23.60 4.49 4.54
N GLU A 162 -24.31 3.38 4.45
CA GLU A 162 -25.25 2.95 5.50
C GLU A 162 -24.53 2.46 6.76
N GLU A 163 -23.31 1.96 6.61
CA GLU A 163 -22.48 1.39 7.68
C GLU A 163 -21.13 2.13 7.74
N GLU A 164 -21.06 3.20 8.53
CA GLU A 164 -19.80 3.86 8.94
C GLU A 164 -19.78 3.96 10.47
N ASP A 165 -18.70 3.48 11.08
CA ASP A 165 -18.50 3.62 12.51
C ASP A 165 -18.13 5.07 12.88
N VAL A 166 -18.30 5.41 14.16
CA VAL A 166 -17.95 6.73 14.67
C VAL A 166 -16.45 6.97 14.48
N GLY A 167 -16.09 8.05 13.79
CA GLY A 167 -14.70 8.43 13.51
C GLY A 167 -14.19 8.00 12.12
N GLU A 168 -14.92 7.13 11.43
CA GLU A 168 -14.63 6.74 10.05
C GLU A 168 -15.05 7.84 9.04
N TYR A 169 -14.46 7.78 7.84
CA TYR A 169 -14.79 8.70 6.76
C TYR A 169 -14.74 8.04 5.39
N PHE A 170 -15.87 8.06 4.68
CA PHE A 170 -15.99 7.76 3.27
C PHE A 170 -16.40 9.00 2.47
N GLY A 171 -15.64 9.31 1.44
CA GLY A 171 -15.93 10.45 0.60
C GLY A 171 -14.95 10.64 -0.53
N LYS A 172 -14.85 11.90 -0.95
CA LYS A 172 -13.97 12.33 -2.03
C LYS A 172 -13.17 13.55 -1.64
N ILE A 173 -11.92 13.58 -2.05
CA ILE A 173 -11.12 14.80 -2.13
C ILE A 173 -11.33 15.36 -3.53
N VAL A 174 -12.02 16.51 -3.63
CA VAL A 174 -12.40 17.12 -4.93
C VAL A 174 -11.59 18.35 -5.29
N GLY A 175 -10.66 18.76 -4.41
CA GLY A 175 -9.78 19.89 -4.63
C GLY A 175 -8.98 20.25 -3.38
N GLY A 176 -8.23 21.35 -3.45
CA GLY A 176 -7.34 21.80 -2.38
C GLY A 176 -5.95 21.14 -2.39
N PHE A 177 -5.60 20.44 -3.47
CA PHE A 177 -4.28 19.87 -3.73
C PHE A 177 -3.85 20.17 -5.17
N GLU A 178 -2.55 20.17 -5.41
CA GLU A 178 -1.95 20.31 -6.74
C GLU A 178 -1.09 19.08 -7.04
N ASN A 179 -1.38 18.41 -8.16
CA ASN A 179 -0.64 17.25 -8.62
C ASN A 179 0.34 17.65 -9.74
N VAL A 180 1.60 17.22 -9.63
CA VAL A 180 2.68 17.59 -10.57
C VAL A 180 2.49 17.01 -11.98
N HIS A 181 1.65 15.99 -12.13
CA HIS A 181 1.29 15.39 -13.42
C HIS A 181 0.02 15.99 -14.03
N GLY A 182 -0.54 17.05 -13.42
CA GLY A 182 -1.77 17.70 -13.91
C GLY A 182 -3.05 16.89 -13.63
N ILE A 183 -2.99 15.85 -12.79
CA ILE A 183 -4.13 14.98 -12.49
C ILE A 183 -5.02 15.65 -11.44
N GLN A 184 -6.21 16.09 -11.85
CA GLN A 184 -7.17 16.79 -10.99
C GLN A 184 -8.44 15.98 -10.71
N ASP A 185 -8.47 14.71 -11.12
CA ASP A 185 -9.60 13.83 -10.85
C ASP A 185 -9.87 13.71 -9.35
N PRO A 186 -11.16 13.70 -8.93
CA PRO A 186 -11.50 13.44 -7.55
C PRO A 186 -10.85 12.17 -7.03
N ARG A 187 -10.34 12.20 -5.79
CA ARG A 187 -9.81 11.01 -5.12
C ARG A 187 -10.87 10.43 -4.22
N GLU A 188 -11.09 9.13 -4.29
CA GLU A 188 -11.77 8.41 -3.23
C GLU A 188 -10.91 8.48 -1.98
N ILE A 189 -11.55 8.67 -0.82
CA ILE A 189 -10.91 8.51 0.47
C ILE A 189 -11.84 7.68 1.35
N ASN A 190 -11.29 6.63 1.95
CA ASN A 190 -12.01 5.70 2.81
C ASN A 190 -11.12 5.38 4.00
N THR A 191 -11.56 5.76 5.19
CA THR A 191 -10.93 5.36 6.45
C THR A 191 -11.85 4.44 7.22
N ARG A 192 -11.29 3.35 7.74
CA ARG A 192 -12.03 2.38 8.57
C ARG A 192 -11.26 1.96 9.78
N HIS A 193 -11.97 1.68 10.86
CA HIS A 193 -11.42 1.19 12.11
C HIS A 193 -11.51 -0.34 12.14
N PHE A 194 -10.43 -0.99 12.58
CA PHE A 194 -10.31 -2.43 12.67
C PHE A 194 -9.61 -2.79 13.99
N GLY A 195 -10.40 -2.91 15.05
CA GLY A 195 -9.86 -3.13 16.39
C GLY A 195 -8.89 -2.01 16.77
N ASP A 196 -7.62 -2.36 17.00
CA ASP A 196 -6.57 -1.41 17.37
C ASP A 196 -5.84 -0.79 16.16
N THR A 197 -6.38 -0.95 14.96
CA THR A 197 -5.79 -0.42 13.71
C THR A 197 -6.78 0.42 12.94
N ILE A 198 -6.25 1.35 12.14
CA ILE A 198 -7.02 2.09 11.15
C ILE A 198 -6.49 1.79 9.76
N MET A 199 -7.41 1.60 8.82
CA MET A 199 -7.13 1.52 7.40
C MET A 199 -7.36 2.89 6.77
N ILE A 200 -6.41 3.36 5.97
CA ILE A 200 -6.54 4.55 5.13
C ILE A 200 -6.39 4.11 3.68
N TYR A 201 -7.40 4.39 2.87
CA TYR A 201 -7.38 4.14 1.43
C TYR A 201 -7.64 5.43 0.65
N CYS A 202 -6.79 5.70 -0.35
CA CYS A 202 -6.96 6.80 -1.29
C CYS A 202 -6.55 6.37 -2.71
N ALA A 203 -7.39 6.64 -3.70
CA ALA A 203 -7.11 6.38 -5.11
C ALA A 203 -7.97 7.29 -6.00
N ILE A 204 -7.78 7.26 -7.32
CA ILE A 204 -8.71 7.93 -8.24
C ILE A 204 -10.13 7.39 -8.03
N TRP A 205 -11.08 8.30 -7.80
CA TRP A 205 -12.50 7.97 -7.75
C TRP A 205 -12.94 7.48 -9.14
N LYS A 206 -13.28 6.20 -9.24
CA LYS A 206 -13.95 5.66 -10.42
C LYS A 206 -15.45 5.70 -10.16
N LYS A 207 -16.23 6.34 -11.04
CA LYS A 207 -17.69 6.18 -10.98
C LYS A 207 -17.98 4.69 -11.18
N SER A 208 -18.82 4.13 -10.30
CA SER A 208 -19.34 2.78 -10.53
C SER A 208 -20.01 2.74 -11.90
N ASN A 209 -19.65 1.73 -12.69
CA ASN A 209 -20.32 1.41 -13.94
C ASN A 209 -21.50 0.45 -13.69
N ASP A 210 -21.75 0.09 -12.43
CA ASP A 210 -22.84 -0.80 -12.08
C ASP A 210 -24.16 -0.05 -12.31
N PRO A 211 -25.09 -0.63 -13.09
CA PRO A 211 -26.39 -0.01 -13.29
C PRO A 211 -27.09 0.15 -11.94
N CYS A 212 -27.73 1.30 -11.74
CA CYS A 212 -28.52 1.57 -10.54
C CYS A 212 -29.66 0.53 -10.46
N ILE A 213 -29.55 -0.42 -9.53
CA ILE A 213 -30.61 -1.39 -9.25
C ILE A 213 -31.69 -0.67 -8.45
N LEU A 214 -32.74 -0.22 -9.14
CA LEU A 214 -33.95 0.29 -8.52
C LEU A 214 -34.80 -0.90 -8.06
N TYR A 215 -34.94 -1.09 -6.75
CA TYR A 215 -35.96 -1.98 -6.22
C TYR A 215 -37.33 -1.29 -6.32
N PRO A 216 -38.35 -1.91 -6.93
CA PRO A 216 -39.69 -1.35 -6.90
C PRO A 216 -40.14 -1.26 -5.44
N PHE A 217 -40.51 -0.04 -5.01
CA PHE A 217 -41.08 0.21 -3.69
C PHE A 217 -42.32 -0.69 -3.49
N LYS A 218 -42.41 -1.35 -2.33
CA LYS A 218 -43.62 -2.08 -1.91
C LYS A 218 -44.65 -1.11 -1.37
#